data_AF-A0A2L2WUG6-F1
#
_entry.id   AF-A0A2L2WUG6-F1
#
_cell.length_a   1.000
_cell.length_b   1.000
_cell.length_c   1.000
_cell.angle_alpha   90.00
_cell.angle_beta   90.00
_cell.angle_gamma   90.00
#
_symmetry.space_group_name_H-M   'P 1'
#
loop_
_entity.id
_entity.type
_entity.pdbx_description
1 polymer ?
#
loop_
_entity_poly.entity_id
_entity_poly.type
_entity_poly.pdbx_seq_one_letter_code
_entity_poly.pdbx_strand_id
1 'polypeptide(L)'
;MADLKVTRFVIDGKTFAIPAAAADQNGLMSANDFNKLAGIATGAQVNVLEGVKVNGVALSIASKIVDLIIGTGTANGSISVAGVDVPVKGLAALAYKANVSVDDLNAALAAVINGKAESSTVAALSGKIDVLNGSGTGSVSKAITDAFNDFATKVSDDGVVNSYKELIDWAATHGGEATQMAAAITNIENLLVGIGGDGNPATVNAAITAAINNLNIGNYYTKTETNTELDKKVDKVAGYGLSKNDFTDSLKSKLEGIAVNATANKYSYDTATQTLTLTGFSVAE
;
A
#
# COMPACT_ATOMS: atom_id res chain seq x y z
N MET A 1 7.21 -63.90 -103.93
CA MET A 1 7.84 -62.94 -104.87
C MET A 1 9.31 -62.90 -104.53
N ALA A 2 10.19 -63.33 -105.43
CA ALA A 2 11.63 -63.26 -105.20
C ALA A 2 12.02 -61.79 -105.07
N ASP A 3 12.66 -61.43 -103.95
CA ASP A 3 13.20 -60.10 -103.70
C ASP A 3 14.29 -59.81 -104.75
N LEU A 4 13.91 -59.11 -105.82
CA LEU A 4 14.83 -58.64 -106.85
C LEU A 4 15.65 -57.49 -106.23
N LYS A 5 16.67 -57.83 -105.43
CA LYS A 5 17.68 -56.86 -105.00
C LYS A 5 18.54 -56.47 -106.20
N VAL A 6 18.03 -55.56 -107.03
CA VAL A 6 18.76 -54.98 -108.16
C VAL A 6 19.83 -54.05 -107.59
N THR A 7 21.01 -54.61 -107.34
CA THR A 7 22.20 -53.86 -106.87
C THR A 7 23.01 -53.27 -108.02
N ARG A 8 22.65 -53.62 -109.25
CA ARG A 8 23.34 -53.22 -110.47
C ARG A 8 22.40 -53.22 -111.67
N PHE A 9 22.64 -52.34 -112.61
CA PHE A 9 22.04 -52.39 -113.95
C PHE A 9 23.14 -52.67 -114.97
N VAL A 10 22.84 -53.51 -115.96
CA VAL A 10 23.74 -53.77 -117.09
C VAL A 10 23.14 -53.10 -118.31
N ILE A 11 23.88 -52.16 -118.90
CA ILE A 11 23.52 -51.49 -120.15
C ILE A 11 24.69 -51.74 -121.10
N ASP A 12 24.40 -52.34 -122.26
CA ASP A 12 25.39 -52.64 -123.31
C ASP A 12 26.65 -53.36 -122.81
N GLY A 13 26.45 -54.36 -121.94
CA GLY A 13 27.54 -55.17 -121.37
C GLY A 13 28.37 -54.46 -120.29
N LYS A 14 28.10 -53.19 -119.96
CA LYS A 14 28.72 -52.46 -118.85
C LYS A 14 27.84 -52.49 -117.61
N THR A 15 28.45 -52.78 -116.47
CA THR A 15 27.75 -52.88 -115.19
C THR A 15 27.83 -51.55 -114.44
N PHE A 16 26.69 -51.00 -114.05
CA PHE A 16 26.57 -49.80 -113.21
C PHE A 16 26.06 -50.21 -111.83
N ALA A 17 26.83 -49.91 -110.79
CA ALA A 17 26.40 -50.11 -109.41
C ALA A 17 25.45 -48.98 -108.99
N ILE A 18 24.34 -49.32 -108.35
CA ILE A 18 23.54 -48.31 -107.65
C ILE A 18 24.25 -48.08 -106.32
N PRO A 19 24.82 -46.89 -106.05
CA PRO A 19 25.52 -46.65 -104.80
C PRO A 19 24.54 -46.76 -103.64
N ALA A 20 25.01 -47.32 -102.52
CA ALA A 20 24.27 -47.23 -101.26
C ALA A 20 24.06 -45.75 -100.93
N ALA A 21 22.90 -45.41 -100.35
CA ALA A 21 22.69 -44.05 -99.88
C ALA A 21 23.73 -43.72 -98.80
N ALA A 22 24.32 -42.53 -98.90
CA ALA A 22 25.28 -41.99 -97.95
C ALA A 22 24.91 -40.54 -97.62
N ALA A 23 25.50 -39.97 -96.56
CA ALA A 23 25.17 -38.61 -96.10
C ALA A 23 25.43 -37.53 -97.17
N ASP A 24 26.34 -37.79 -98.10
CA ASP A 24 26.78 -36.90 -99.18
C ASP A 24 26.40 -37.41 -100.59
N GLN A 25 25.73 -38.57 -100.71
CA GLN A 25 25.35 -39.15 -102.00
C GLN A 25 23.93 -39.69 -102.00
N ASN A 26 23.14 -39.22 -102.97
CA ASN A 26 21.80 -39.73 -103.25
C ASN A 26 21.90 -41.11 -103.92
N GLY A 27 21.91 -42.17 -103.11
CA GLY A 27 21.85 -43.56 -103.57
C GLY A 27 20.40 -44.05 -103.73
N LEU A 28 20.06 -45.18 -103.11
CA LEU A 28 18.70 -45.74 -103.10
C LEU A 28 17.65 -44.89 -102.35
N MET A 29 18.06 -43.85 -101.60
CA MET A 29 17.22 -42.84 -100.95
C MET A 29 17.93 -41.47 -100.97
N SER A 30 17.21 -40.37 -100.73
CA SER A 30 17.78 -39.01 -100.70
C SER A 30 18.76 -38.83 -99.53
N ALA A 31 19.78 -37.98 -99.67
CA ALA A 31 20.68 -37.63 -98.57
C ALA A 31 19.93 -37.05 -97.36
N ASN A 32 18.82 -36.33 -97.58
CA ASN A 32 18.00 -35.75 -96.52
C ASN A 32 17.26 -36.83 -95.72
N ASP A 33 16.67 -37.82 -96.38
CA ASP A 33 15.99 -38.93 -95.71
C ASP A 33 17.00 -39.90 -95.07
N PHE A 34 18.16 -40.09 -95.70
CA PHE A 34 19.29 -40.79 -95.09
C PHE A 34 19.68 -40.12 -93.76
N ASN A 35 19.87 -38.80 -93.72
CA ASN A 35 20.25 -38.08 -92.51
C ASN A 35 19.18 -38.15 -91.41
N LYS A 36 17.89 -38.15 -91.76
CA LYS A 36 16.80 -38.36 -90.78
C LYS A 36 16.82 -39.76 -90.17
N LEU A 37 17.26 -40.77 -90.92
CA LEU A 37 17.27 -42.17 -90.48
C LEU A 37 18.62 -42.60 -89.90
N ALA A 38 19.74 -41.98 -90.28
CA ALA A 38 21.09 -42.39 -89.91
C ALA A 38 21.38 -42.26 -88.40
N GLY A 39 20.70 -41.34 -87.71
CA GLY A 39 20.78 -41.18 -86.26
C GLY A 39 19.89 -42.16 -85.48
N ILE A 40 19.03 -42.92 -86.15
CA ILE A 40 18.09 -43.84 -85.51
C ILE A 40 18.78 -45.21 -85.43
N ALA A 41 19.19 -45.60 -84.22
CA ALA A 41 19.72 -46.93 -83.98
C ALA A 41 18.72 -48.00 -84.45
N THR A 42 19.22 -49.09 -85.02
CA THR A 42 18.39 -50.19 -85.52
C THR A 42 17.42 -50.66 -84.42
N GLY A 43 16.12 -50.52 -84.67
CA GLY A 43 15.05 -50.91 -83.74
C GLY A 43 14.61 -49.85 -82.72
N ALA A 44 15.10 -48.60 -82.81
CA ALA A 44 14.66 -47.53 -81.92
C ALA A 44 13.16 -47.23 -82.06
N GLN A 45 12.48 -47.04 -80.94
CA GLN A 45 11.05 -46.73 -80.87
C GLN A 45 10.86 -45.37 -80.20
N VAL A 46 10.22 -44.42 -80.89
CA VAL A 46 10.08 -43.01 -80.45
C VAL A 46 9.10 -42.82 -79.27
N ASN A 47 8.27 -43.82 -78.96
CA ASN A 47 7.17 -43.72 -77.99
C ASN A 47 7.33 -44.69 -76.81
N VAL A 48 8.55 -44.94 -76.34
CA VAL A 48 8.80 -45.69 -75.10
C VAL A 48 9.03 -44.67 -73.99
N LEU A 49 8.36 -44.84 -72.85
CA LEU A 49 8.65 -44.03 -71.67
C LEU A 49 10.06 -44.37 -71.19
N GLU A 50 10.94 -43.36 -71.10
CA GLU A 50 12.35 -43.56 -70.73
C GLU A 50 12.57 -43.63 -69.21
N GLY A 51 11.60 -43.17 -68.41
CA GLY A 51 11.67 -43.29 -66.96
C GLY A 51 10.40 -42.80 -66.25
N VAL A 52 10.09 -43.43 -65.13
CA VAL A 52 9.05 -43.02 -64.18
C VAL A 52 9.71 -42.92 -62.81
N LYS A 53 9.43 -41.85 -62.06
CA LYS A 53 9.89 -41.70 -60.68
C LYS A 53 8.69 -41.48 -59.77
N VAL A 54 8.68 -42.17 -58.63
CA VAL A 54 7.70 -41.92 -57.56
C VAL A 54 8.46 -41.54 -56.29
N ASN A 55 8.14 -40.35 -55.76
CA ASN A 55 8.85 -39.72 -54.64
C ASN A 55 10.39 -39.71 -54.78
N GLY A 56 10.89 -39.52 -56.01
CA GLY A 56 12.32 -39.49 -56.32
C GLY A 56 12.98 -40.84 -56.61
N VAL A 57 12.29 -41.97 -56.38
CA VAL A 57 12.78 -43.32 -56.66
C VAL A 57 12.45 -43.70 -58.11
N ALA A 58 13.44 -44.15 -58.87
CA ALA A 58 13.28 -44.56 -60.27
C ALA A 58 12.68 -45.97 -60.38
N LEU A 59 11.72 -46.13 -61.27
CA LEU A 59 11.02 -47.37 -61.56
C LEU A 59 11.44 -47.90 -62.94
N SER A 60 11.58 -49.22 -63.06
CA SER A 60 11.86 -49.86 -64.34
C SER A 60 10.61 -49.91 -65.22
N ILE A 61 10.80 -49.74 -66.53
CA ILE A 61 9.72 -49.74 -67.52
C ILE A 61 10.00 -50.86 -68.51
N ALA A 62 9.07 -51.82 -68.60
CA ALA A 62 9.19 -52.96 -69.51
C ALA A 62 8.34 -52.80 -70.79
N SER A 63 7.42 -51.83 -70.85
CA SER A 63 6.46 -51.67 -71.95
C SER A 63 5.98 -50.23 -72.12
N LYS A 64 5.32 -49.94 -73.25
CA LYS A 64 4.79 -48.61 -73.58
C LYS A 64 3.69 -48.12 -72.63
N ILE A 65 3.00 -49.06 -71.99
CA ILE A 65 2.05 -48.81 -70.90
C ILE A 65 2.69 -49.41 -69.65
N VAL A 66 2.85 -48.59 -68.61
CA VAL A 66 3.36 -49.04 -67.31
C VAL A 66 2.17 -49.37 -66.44
N ASP A 67 2.09 -50.62 -65.98
CA ASP A 67 1.16 -50.99 -64.92
C ASP A 67 1.82 -50.68 -63.57
N LEU A 68 1.27 -49.69 -62.84
CA LEU A 68 1.78 -49.29 -61.53
C LEU A 68 0.98 -50.00 -60.43
N ILE A 69 1.41 -51.20 -60.09
CA ILE A 69 0.85 -51.94 -58.97
C ILE A 69 1.35 -51.30 -57.66
N ILE A 70 0.42 -50.87 -56.80
CA ILE A 70 0.73 -50.26 -55.50
C ILE A 70 0.38 -51.26 -54.40
N GLY A 71 1.34 -51.52 -53.51
CA GLY A 71 1.17 -52.38 -52.34
C GLY A 71 1.84 -51.80 -51.09
N THR A 72 1.82 -52.54 -49.99
CA THR A 72 2.61 -52.24 -48.80
C THR A 72 4.09 -52.49 -49.09
N GLY A 73 4.96 -51.55 -48.73
CA GLY A 73 6.40 -51.72 -48.87
C GLY A 73 6.95 -52.81 -47.94
N THR A 74 8.15 -53.30 -48.25
CA THR A 74 8.87 -54.24 -47.37
C THR A 74 9.52 -53.51 -46.18
N ALA A 75 9.87 -52.24 -46.35
CA ALA A 75 10.37 -51.37 -45.30
C ALA A 75 9.24 -50.66 -44.55
N ASN A 76 9.46 -50.45 -43.25
CA ASN A 76 8.55 -49.69 -42.41
C ASN A 76 8.42 -48.24 -42.90
N GLY A 77 7.19 -47.80 -43.18
CA GLY A 77 6.90 -46.46 -43.65
C GLY A 77 7.05 -46.25 -45.15
N SER A 78 7.09 -47.33 -45.94
CA SER A 78 7.11 -47.26 -47.41
C SER A 78 5.88 -47.93 -48.06
N ILE A 79 5.59 -47.50 -49.28
CA ILE A 79 4.70 -48.21 -50.21
C ILE A 79 5.57 -48.95 -51.23
N SER A 80 5.12 -50.10 -51.73
CA SER A 80 5.76 -50.75 -52.87
C SER A 80 5.07 -50.28 -54.14
N VAL A 81 5.83 -49.76 -55.11
CA VAL A 81 5.34 -49.41 -56.44
C VAL A 81 6.06 -50.30 -57.45
N ALA A 82 5.30 -51.12 -58.18
CA ALA A 82 5.83 -52.10 -59.13
C ALA A 82 6.96 -52.99 -58.53
N GLY A 83 6.85 -53.34 -57.25
CA GLY A 83 7.83 -54.16 -56.53
C GLY A 83 9.02 -53.40 -55.94
N VAL A 84 9.12 -52.08 -56.11
CA VAL A 84 10.18 -51.23 -55.55
C VAL A 84 9.64 -50.42 -54.37
N ASP A 85 10.34 -50.43 -53.24
CA ASP A 85 9.96 -49.66 -52.06
C ASP A 85 10.19 -48.15 -52.23
N VAL A 86 9.15 -47.38 -51.96
CA VAL A 86 9.12 -45.92 -52.02
C VAL A 86 8.77 -45.37 -50.64
N PRO A 87 9.65 -44.63 -49.97
CA PRO A 87 9.39 -44.10 -48.63
C PRO A 87 8.25 -43.09 -48.66
N VAL A 88 7.36 -43.13 -47.67
CA VAL A 88 6.35 -42.08 -47.43
C VAL A 88 6.95 -41.07 -46.46
N LYS A 89 6.62 -39.78 -46.63
CA LYS A 89 7.18 -38.69 -45.82
C LYS A 89 6.19 -38.23 -44.74
N GLY A 90 6.72 -37.76 -43.60
CA GLY A 90 5.94 -37.15 -42.52
C GLY A 90 5.03 -38.14 -41.77
N LEU A 91 3.96 -37.62 -41.16
CA LEU A 91 2.99 -38.41 -40.38
C LEU A 91 2.35 -39.56 -41.17
N ALA A 92 2.19 -39.40 -42.49
CA ALA A 92 1.63 -40.43 -43.35
C ALA A 92 2.49 -41.71 -43.42
N ALA A 93 3.78 -41.62 -43.10
CA ALA A 93 4.65 -42.79 -43.03
C ALA A 93 4.24 -43.77 -41.92
N LEU A 94 3.63 -43.27 -40.84
CA LEU A 94 3.22 -44.13 -39.71
C LEU A 94 2.14 -45.14 -40.10
N ALA A 95 1.28 -44.80 -41.07
CA ALA A 95 0.23 -45.70 -41.56
C ALA A 95 0.78 -46.96 -42.27
N TYR A 96 2.04 -46.91 -42.73
CA TYR A 96 2.72 -48.01 -43.42
C TYR A 96 3.80 -48.67 -42.55
N LYS A 97 3.73 -48.46 -41.22
CA LYS A 97 4.62 -49.12 -40.26
C LYS A 97 3.90 -50.33 -39.66
N ALA A 98 4.64 -51.43 -39.46
CA ALA A 98 4.06 -52.63 -38.87
C ALA A 98 3.51 -52.39 -37.44
N ASN A 99 4.22 -51.57 -36.66
CA ASN A 99 3.80 -51.12 -35.33
C ASN A 99 4.15 -49.63 -35.17
N VAL A 100 3.25 -48.86 -34.58
CA VAL A 100 3.46 -47.45 -34.25
C VAL A 100 3.62 -47.31 -32.74
N SER A 101 4.80 -46.90 -32.29
CA SER A 101 5.02 -46.58 -30.87
C SER A 101 4.57 -45.15 -30.55
N VAL A 102 4.42 -44.84 -29.25
CA VAL A 102 4.17 -43.46 -28.79
C VAL A 102 5.33 -42.55 -29.18
N ASP A 103 6.57 -43.05 -29.14
CA ASP A 103 7.77 -42.30 -29.53
C ASP A 103 7.76 -41.99 -31.03
N ASP A 104 7.32 -42.93 -31.87
CA ASP A 104 7.19 -42.71 -33.31
C ASP A 104 6.16 -41.61 -33.63
N LEU A 105 5.02 -41.64 -32.93
CA LEU A 105 3.98 -40.62 -33.07
C LEU A 105 4.48 -39.26 -32.58
N ASN A 106 5.13 -39.22 -31.41
CA ASN A 106 5.69 -38.01 -30.84
C ASN A 106 6.75 -37.39 -31.75
N ALA A 107 7.66 -38.19 -32.30
CA ALA A 107 8.70 -37.72 -33.21
C ALA A 107 8.12 -37.18 -34.52
N ALA A 108 7.18 -37.91 -35.14
CA ALA A 108 6.54 -37.48 -36.38
C ALA A 108 5.69 -36.21 -36.20
N LEU A 109 4.97 -36.11 -35.07
CA LEU A 109 4.18 -34.93 -34.73
C LEU A 109 5.07 -33.74 -34.39
N ALA A 110 6.13 -33.94 -33.60
CA ALA A 110 7.11 -32.91 -33.27
C ALA A 110 7.77 -32.35 -34.53
N ALA A 111 8.14 -33.18 -35.50
CA ALA A 111 8.68 -32.71 -36.78
C ALA A 111 7.70 -31.80 -37.55
N VAL A 112 6.41 -32.13 -37.52
CA VAL A 112 5.36 -31.33 -38.17
C VAL A 112 5.08 -30.03 -37.40
N ILE A 113 5.02 -30.08 -36.07
CA ILE A 113 4.82 -28.90 -35.22
C ILE A 113 6.02 -27.95 -35.34
N ASN A 114 7.25 -28.47 -35.25
CA ASN A 114 8.47 -27.67 -35.39
C ASN A 114 8.62 -27.07 -36.79
N GLY A 115 8.05 -27.72 -37.82
CA GLY A 115 8.00 -27.17 -39.18
C GLY A 115 6.89 -26.14 -39.41
N LYS A 116 5.84 -26.10 -38.57
CA LYS A 116 4.68 -25.18 -38.69
C LYS A 116 4.70 -24.02 -37.70
N ALA A 117 5.26 -24.21 -36.51
CA ALA A 117 5.49 -23.13 -35.57
C ALA A 117 6.78 -22.43 -35.99
N GLU A 118 6.71 -21.14 -36.34
CA GLU A 118 7.91 -20.33 -36.34
C GLU A 118 8.45 -20.29 -34.90
N SER A 119 9.40 -21.18 -34.60
CA SER A 119 10.03 -21.35 -33.28
C SER A 119 10.51 -20.01 -32.69
N SER A 120 10.78 -19.02 -33.55
CA SER A 120 11.09 -17.64 -33.19
C SER A 120 10.05 -16.99 -32.26
N THR A 121 8.75 -17.16 -32.52
CA THR A 121 7.71 -16.47 -31.74
C THR A 121 7.53 -17.11 -30.37
N VAL A 122 7.54 -18.45 -30.30
CA VAL A 122 7.45 -19.19 -29.04
C VAL A 122 8.71 -18.97 -28.20
N ALA A 123 9.89 -19.01 -28.81
CA ALA A 123 11.15 -18.72 -28.12
C ALA A 123 11.20 -17.27 -27.62
N ALA A 124 10.72 -16.30 -28.40
CA ALA A 124 10.64 -14.90 -27.98
C ALA A 124 9.68 -14.71 -26.79
N LEU A 125 8.51 -15.36 -26.81
CA LEU A 125 7.57 -15.33 -25.68
C LEU A 125 8.16 -16.00 -24.45
N SER A 126 8.80 -17.16 -24.59
CA SER A 126 9.49 -17.84 -23.48
C SER A 126 10.56 -16.94 -22.87
N GLY A 127 11.41 -16.32 -23.69
CA GLY A 127 12.43 -15.39 -23.20
C GLY A 127 11.85 -14.18 -22.47
N LYS A 128 10.70 -13.64 -22.93
CA LYS A 128 10.00 -12.56 -22.20
C LYS A 128 9.45 -13.03 -20.85
N ILE A 129 8.93 -14.26 -20.79
CA ILE A 129 8.44 -14.86 -19.54
C ILE A 129 9.62 -15.05 -18.56
N ASP A 130 10.76 -15.51 -19.04
CA ASP A 130 11.97 -15.68 -18.22
C ASP A 130 12.46 -14.34 -17.66
N VAL A 131 12.43 -13.27 -18.46
CA VAL A 131 12.74 -11.90 -17.98
C VAL A 131 11.73 -11.45 -16.92
N LEU A 132 10.44 -11.64 -17.15
CA LEU A 132 9.38 -11.26 -16.19
C LEU A 132 9.52 -12.00 -14.85
N ASN A 133 9.86 -13.29 -14.90
CA ASN A 133 10.00 -14.17 -13.74
C ASN A 133 11.37 -14.13 -13.08
N GLY A 134 12.37 -13.52 -13.71
CA GLY A 134 13.73 -13.41 -13.19
C GLY A 134 13.87 -12.42 -12.04
N SER A 135 15.12 -12.10 -11.70
CA SER A 135 15.47 -11.09 -10.69
C SER A 135 16.15 -9.84 -11.27
N GLY A 136 16.40 -9.83 -12.59
CA GLY A 136 17.09 -8.75 -13.29
C GLY A 136 16.17 -7.61 -13.74
N THR A 137 16.73 -6.68 -14.50
CA THR A 137 15.99 -5.56 -15.12
C THR A 137 14.85 -6.09 -16.01
N GLY A 138 13.65 -5.52 -15.85
CA GLY A 138 12.45 -5.95 -16.56
C GLY A 138 11.64 -7.04 -15.86
N SER A 139 12.17 -7.62 -14.77
CA SER A 139 11.40 -8.55 -13.93
C SER A 139 10.40 -7.85 -13.03
N VAL A 140 9.32 -8.55 -12.71
CA VAL A 140 8.32 -8.09 -11.75
C VAL A 140 8.95 -7.95 -10.35
N SER A 141 9.80 -8.91 -9.98
CA SER A 141 10.48 -8.91 -8.68
C SER A 141 11.36 -7.67 -8.47
N LYS A 142 12.17 -7.29 -9.48
CA LYS A 142 13.01 -6.11 -9.38
C LYS A 142 12.17 -4.83 -9.35
N ALA A 143 11.13 -4.71 -10.17
CA ALA A 143 10.25 -3.53 -10.17
C ALA A 143 9.58 -3.32 -8.80
N ILE A 144 9.12 -4.41 -8.16
CA ILE A 144 8.57 -4.36 -6.80
C ILE A 144 9.65 -3.95 -5.79
N THR A 145 10.85 -4.52 -5.89
CA THR A 145 11.96 -4.20 -4.99
C THR A 145 12.37 -2.72 -5.09
N ASP A 146 12.50 -2.20 -6.30
CA ASP A 146 12.82 -0.80 -6.55
C ASP A 146 11.74 0.13 -5.98
N ALA A 147 10.45 -0.21 -6.15
CA ALA A 147 9.33 0.57 -5.61
C ALA A 147 9.30 0.57 -4.07
N PHE A 148 9.59 -0.56 -3.43
CA PHE A 148 9.71 -0.60 -1.97
C PHE A 148 10.89 0.21 -1.46
N ASN A 149 12.03 0.15 -2.14
CA ASN A 149 13.20 0.96 -1.78
C ASN A 149 12.90 2.45 -1.93
N ASP A 150 12.24 2.87 -3.02
CA ASP A 150 11.82 4.26 -3.24
C ASP A 150 10.83 4.74 -2.16
N PHE A 151 9.88 3.88 -1.76
CA PHE A 151 8.99 4.18 -0.64
C PHE A 151 9.75 4.33 0.69
N ALA A 152 10.69 3.42 0.98
CA ALA A 152 11.50 3.46 2.18
C ALA A 152 12.42 4.69 2.24
N THR A 153 13.00 5.11 1.12
CA THR A 153 13.83 6.32 1.05
C THR A 153 12.99 7.58 1.21
N LYS A 154 11.78 7.63 0.64
CA LYS A 154 10.89 8.78 0.88
C LYS A 154 10.49 8.90 2.35
N VAL A 155 10.35 7.78 3.08
CA VAL A 155 10.08 7.77 4.53
C VAL A 155 11.31 8.12 5.37
N SER A 156 12.50 8.08 4.78
CA SER A 156 13.74 8.52 5.44
C SER A 156 13.87 10.04 5.43
N ASP A 157 14.76 10.58 6.25
CA ASP A 157 14.94 12.02 6.49
C ASP A 157 15.71 12.68 5.32
N ASP A 158 15.12 12.67 4.13
CA ASP A 158 15.75 13.10 2.87
C ASP A 158 15.56 14.59 2.55
N GLY A 159 14.89 15.34 3.43
CA GLY A 159 14.65 16.78 3.30
C GLY A 159 13.57 17.15 2.27
N VAL A 160 12.85 16.17 1.71
CA VAL A 160 11.68 16.39 0.84
C VAL A 160 10.41 16.32 1.70
N VAL A 161 9.40 17.13 1.38
CA VAL A 161 8.07 17.05 2.00
C VAL A 161 7.46 15.68 1.68
N ASN A 162 7.57 14.73 2.60
CA ASN A 162 6.91 13.43 2.51
C ASN A 162 5.76 13.36 3.51
N SER A 163 4.53 13.45 3.00
CA SER A 163 3.31 13.40 3.82
C SER A 163 3.25 12.18 4.75
N TYR A 164 3.84 11.03 4.39
CA TYR A 164 3.87 9.87 5.28
C TYR A 164 4.84 10.04 6.46
N LYS A 165 6.05 10.58 6.22
CA LYS A 165 7.01 10.88 7.30
C LYS A 165 6.49 11.99 8.20
N GLU A 166 5.90 13.04 7.62
CA GLU A 166 5.27 14.13 8.36
C GLU A 166 4.14 13.61 9.27
N LEU A 167 3.30 12.68 8.80
CA LEU A 167 2.28 12.06 9.63
C LEU A 167 2.87 11.21 10.77
N ILE A 168 3.95 10.46 10.50
CA ILE A 168 4.65 9.67 11.53
C ILE A 168 5.25 10.60 12.60
N ASP A 169 5.95 11.65 12.19
CA ASP A 169 6.57 12.61 13.09
C ASP A 169 5.51 13.41 13.87
N TRP A 170 4.42 13.80 13.21
CA TRP A 170 3.30 14.47 13.85
C TRP A 170 2.66 13.57 14.92
N ALA A 171 2.42 12.30 14.62
CA ALA A 171 1.90 11.35 15.59
C ALA A 171 2.87 11.13 16.77
N ALA A 172 4.18 11.09 16.51
CA ALA A 172 5.20 10.95 17.56
C ALA A 172 5.28 12.19 18.47
N THR A 173 5.13 13.39 17.91
CA THR A 173 5.24 14.66 18.64
C THR A 173 3.94 15.07 19.34
N HIS A 174 2.79 14.84 18.70
CA HIS A 174 1.48 15.33 19.18
C HIS A 174 0.59 14.21 19.77
N GLY A 175 0.98 12.93 19.65
CA GLY A 175 0.15 11.80 20.10
C GLY A 175 -0.22 11.82 21.59
N GLY A 176 0.58 12.49 22.43
CA GLY A 176 0.32 12.63 23.86
C GLY A 176 -0.51 13.87 24.25
N GLU A 177 -0.79 14.80 23.34
CA GLU A 177 -1.42 16.08 23.69
C GLU A 177 -2.85 15.92 24.20
N ALA A 178 -3.64 14.99 23.63
CA ALA A 178 -4.99 14.72 24.09
C ALA A 178 -5.02 14.24 25.55
N THR A 179 -4.08 13.38 25.93
CA THR A 179 -3.93 12.90 27.31
C THR A 179 -3.49 14.02 28.25
N GLN A 180 -2.55 14.88 27.82
CA GLN A 180 -2.12 16.05 28.59
C GLN A 180 -3.27 17.04 28.80
N MET A 181 -4.08 17.29 27.77
CA MET A 181 -5.26 18.16 27.86
C MET A 181 -6.30 17.56 28.81
N ALA A 182 -6.57 16.26 28.73
CA ALA A 182 -7.47 15.57 29.65
C ALA A 182 -7.00 15.67 31.12
N ALA A 183 -5.70 15.51 31.36
CA ALA A 183 -5.10 15.68 32.68
C ALA A 183 -5.22 17.13 33.19
N ALA A 184 -4.99 18.12 32.32
CA ALA A 184 -5.14 19.53 32.67
C ALA A 184 -6.60 19.89 33.01
N ILE A 185 -7.57 19.39 32.24
CA ILE A 185 -9.00 19.56 32.53
C ILE A 185 -9.34 18.94 33.87
N THR A 186 -8.91 17.71 34.13
CA THR A 186 -9.14 17.03 35.41
C THR A 186 -8.59 17.84 36.60
N ASN A 187 -7.40 18.44 36.46
CA ASN A 187 -6.83 19.30 37.49
C ASN A 187 -7.68 20.56 37.75
N ILE A 188 -8.23 21.17 36.69
CA ILE A 188 -9.13 22.32 36.82
C ILE A 188 -10.43 21.89 37.52
N GLU A 189 -11.03 20.77 37.12
CA GLU A 189 -12.24 20.24 37.76
C GLU A 189 -12.02 19.98 39.25
N ASN A 190 -10.87 19.41 39.63
CA ASN A 190 -10.50 19.19 41.03
C ASN A 190 -10.37 20.49 41.83
N LEU A 191 -9.83 21.57 41.23
CA LEU A 191 -9.76 22.88 41.88
C LEU A 191 -11.13 23.55 42.04
N LEU A 192 -12.08 23.22 41.16
CA LEU A 192 -13.44 23.76 41.17
C LEU A 192 -14.41 22.94 42.02
N VAL A 193 -13.96 21.90 42.74
CA VAL A 193 -14.81 21.10 43.62
C VAL A 193 -15.54 22.01 44.63
N GLY A 194 -16.88 21.91 44.66
CA GLY A 194 -17.73 22.75 45.51
C GLY A 194 -18.11 24.11 44.90
N ILE A 195 -17.73 24.37 43.64
CA ILE A 195 -18.13 25.53 42.85
C ILE A 195 -18.88 25.03 41.62
N GLY A 196 -20.06 25.60 41.35
CA GLY A 196 -20.96 25.17 40.28
C GLY A 196 -21.89 24.01 40.64
N GLY A 197 -23.02 23.93 39.94
CA GLY A 197 -24.09 22.94 40.16
C GLY A 197 -25.16 23.38 41.16
N ASP A 198 -26.23 22.58 41.26
CA ASP A 198 -27.37 22.85 42.15
C ASP A 198 -26.95 22.73 43.62
N GLY A 199 -27.16 23.81 44.39
CA GLY A 199 -26.81 23.88 45.81
C GLY A 199 -25.40 24.39 46.11
N ASN A 200 -24.56 24.64 45.10
CA ASN A 200 -23.24 25.25 45.24
C ASN A 200 -23.21 26.66 44.63
N PRO A 201 -22.21 27.51 44.97
CA PRO A 201 -22.07 28.82 44.35
C PRO A 201 -21.82 28.70 42.84
N ALA A 202 -22.66 29.36 42.02
CA ALA A 202 -22.65 29.21 40.56
C ALA A 202 -21.35 29.69 39.87
N THR A 203 -20.53 30.50 40.54
CA THR A 203 -19.27 31.02 40.01
C THR A 203 -18.22 31.07 41.12
N VAL A 204 -16.93 31.13 40.74
CA VAL A 204 -15.82 31.34 41.69
C VAL A 204 -16.02 32.62 42.50
N ASN A 205 -16.50 33.70 41.87
CA ASN A 205 -16.77 34.96 42.56
C ASN A 205 -17.88 34.81 43.61
N ALA A 206 -18.94 34.05 43.31
CA ALA A 206 -19.99 33.75 44.28
C ALA A 206 -19.46 32.89 45.43
N ALA A 207 -18.59 31.91 45.16
CA ALA A 207 -17.96 31.09 46.19
C ALA A 207 -17.09 31.92 47.14
N ILE A 208 -16.28 32.83 46.60
CA ILE A 208 -15.45 33.76 47.38
C ILE A 208 -16.34 34.68 48.24
N THR A 209 -17.40 35.24 47.66
CA THR A 209 -18.35 36.09 48.39
C THR A 209 -18.99 35.34 49.55
N ALA A 210 -19.45 34.11 49.32
CA ALA A 210 -20.04 33.27 50.37
C ALA A 210 -19.02 32.94 51.47
N ALA A 211 -17.77 32.61 51.12
CA ALA A 211 -16.70 32.37 52.08
C ALA A 211 -16.40 33.61 52.94
N ILE A 212 -16.31 34.80 52.34
CA ILE A 212 -16.10 36.06 53.07
C ILE A 212 -17.24 36.34 54.05
N ASN A 213 -18.49 36.13 53.62
CA ASN A 213 -19.66 36.30 54.48
C ASN A 213 -19.66 35.29 55.64
N ASN A 214 -19.34 34.02 55.37
CA ASN A 214 -19.25 32.97 56.41
C ASN A 214 -18.14 33.26 57.43
N LEU A 215 -17.02 33.84 57.01
CA LEU A 215 -15.93 34.25 57.89
C LEU A 215 -16.24 35.53 58.66
N ASN A 216 -17.37 36.19 58.37
CA ASN A 216 -17.85 37.40 59.05
C ASN A 216 -16.80 38.52 59.13
N ILE A 217 -15.90 38.59 58.13
CA ILE A 217 -14.77 39.55 58.10
C ILE A 217 -15.28 40.99 57.97
N GLY A 218 -16.50 41.19 57.46
CA GLY A 218 -17.12 42.52 57.35
C GLY A 218 -17.66 43.09 58.66
N ASN A 219 -17.66 42.33 59.76
CA ASN A 219 -18.30 42.70 61.03
C ASN A 219 -17.29 43.01 62.15
N TYR A 220 -16.10 43.48 61.78
CA TYR A 220 -15.18 44.07 62.74
C TYR A 220 -15.54 45.54 62.96
N TYR A 221 -15.51 45.99 64.20
CA TYR A 221 -15.56 47.43 64.50
C TYR A 221 -14.43 48.13 63.76
N THR A 222 -14.77 49.15 62.99
CA THR A 222 -13.78 50.05 62.44
C THR A 222 -13.03 50.74 63.58
N LYS A 223 -11.84 51.28 63.28
CA LYS A 223 -11.11 52.12 64.24
C LYS A 223 -11.99 53.27 64.74
N THR A 224 -12.79 53.85 63.85
CA THR A 224 -13.72 54.94 64.19
C THR A 224 -14.82 54.49 65.14
N GLU A 225 -15.49 53.35 64.89
CA GLU A 225 -16.52 52.85 65.80
C GLU A 225 -15.92 52.42 67.14
N THR A 226 -14.74 51.79 67.12
CA THR A 226 -14.00 51.43 68.34
C THR A 226 -13.68 52.67 69.16
N ASN A 227 -13.16 53.71 68.52
CA ASN A 227 -12.88 54.99 69.17
C ASN A 227 -14.17 55.64 69.69
N THR A 228 -15.26 55.60 68.91
CA THR A 228 -16.56 56.16 69.32
C THR A 228 -17.11 55.48 70.57
N GLU A 229 -16.98 54.16 70.69
CA GLU A 229 -17.39 53.43 71.90
C GLU A 229 -16.41 53.66 73.07
N LEU A 230 -15.13 53.85 72.80
CA LEU A 230 -14.13 54.16 73.82
C LEU A 230 -14.33 55.56 74.40
N ASP A 231 -14.66 56.55 73.57
CA ASP A 231 -14.91 57.94 73.98
C ASP A 231 -16.13 58.06 74.92
N LYS A 232 -17.02 57.07 74.94
CA LYS A 232 -18.15 57.00 75.89
C LYS A 232 -17.73 56.52 77.28
N LYS A 233 -16.52 55.99 77.44
CA LYS A 233 -16.01 55.55 78.74
C LYS A 233 -15.64 56.75 79.59
N VAL A 234 -15.86 56.61 80.89
CA VAL A 234 -15.35 57.57 81.87
C VAL A 234 -13.91 57.18 82.18
N ASP A 235 -12.99 58.13 82.04
CA ASP A 235 -11.60 57.93 82.41
C ASP A 235 -11.47 57.70 83.92
N LYS A 236 -10.67 56.70 84.29
CA LYS A 236 -10.40 56.41 85.69
C LYS A 236 -9.43 57.45 86.27
N VAL A 237 -9.86 58.14 87.32
CA VAL A 237 -8.98 59.00 88.12
C VAL A 237 -8.37 58.17 89.26
N ALA A 238 -7.07 58.31 89.50
CA ALA A 238 -6.38 57.59 90.58
C ALA A 238 -6.98 57.96 91.95
N GLY A 239 -7.27 56.94 92.78
CA GLY A 239 -7.87 57.12 94.11
C GLY A 239 -9.41 57.18 94.12
N TYR A 240 -10.07 57.14 92.96
CA TYR A 240 -11.54 57.15 92.83
C TYR A 240 -12.09 55.85 92.24
N GLY A 241 -13.35 55.54 92.58
CA GLY A 241 -14.14 54.52 91.89
C GLY A 241 -14.66 55.00 90.53
N LEU A 242 -15.28 54.10 89.77
CA LEU A 242 -16.04 54.47 88.55
C LEU A 242 -17.55 54.66 88.87
N SER A 243 -17.89 54.87 90.14
CA SER A 243 -19.27 54.85 90.62
C SER A 243 -19.83 56.26 90.78
N LYS A 244 -21.16 56.41 90.77
CA LYS A 244 -21.80 57.69 91.12
C LYS A 244 -21.59 58.10 92.58
N ASN A 245 -20.99 57.25 93.41
CA ASN A 245 -20.86 57.46 94.85
C ASN A 245 -19.55 58.15 95.23
N ASP A 246 -18.71 58.54 94.26
CA ASP A 246 -17.50 59.32 94.51
C ASP A 246 -17.87 60.78 94.85
N PHE A 247 -17.43 61.30 96.00
CA PHE A 247 -17.67 62.69 96.38
C PHE A 247 -16.93 63.62 95.40
N THR A 248 -17.59 64.71 95.00
CA THR A 248 -16.89 65.81 94.31
C THR A 248 -15.85 66.44 95.24
N ASP A 249 -14.79 67.04 94.68
CA ASP A 249 -13.76 67.73 95.47
C ASP A 249 -14.36 68.75 96.45
N SER A 250 -15.45 69.42 96.05
CA SER A 250 -16.18 70.35 96.91
C SER A 250 -16.89 69.67 98.09
N LEU A 251 -17.55 68.52 97.87
CA LEU A 251 -18.20 67.77 98.95
C LEU A 251 -17.19 67.12 99.89
N LYS A 252 -16.08 66.62 99.35
CA LYS A 252 -14.98 66.08 100.15
C LYS A 252 -14.36 67.15 101.05
N SER A 253 -14.07 68.34 100.52
CA SER A 253 -13.55 69.46 101.33
C SER A 253 -14.52 69.86 102.45
N LYS A 254 -15.83 69.89 102.17
CA LYS A 254 -16.85 70.13 103.21
C LYS A 254 -16.85 69.04 104.29
N LEU A 255 -16.70 67.77 103.91
CA LEU A 255 -16.65 66.64 104.85
C LEU A 255 -15.39 66.70 105.72
N GLU A 256 -14.22 66.96 105.12
CA GLU A 256 -12.95 67.09 105.83
C GLU A 256 -12.94 68.30 106.78
N GLY A 257 -13.74 69.34 106.51
CA GLY A 257 -13.96 70.48 107.40
C GLY A 257 -14.82 70.18 108.63
N ILE A 258 -15.48 69.01 108.70
CA ILE A 258 -16.27 68.61 109.86
C ILE A 258 -15.34 68.01 110.92
N ALA A 259 -15.30 68.61 112.10
CA ALA A 259 -14.53 68.09 113.23
C ALA A 259 -14.98 66.66 113.58
N VAL A 260 -14.03 65.80 113.98
CA VAL A 260 -14.32 64.43 114.43
C VAL A 260 -15.37 64.46 115.54
N ASN A 261 -16.44 63.66 115.38
CA ASN A 261 -17.61 63.60 116.29
C ASN A 261 -18.43 64.90 116.39
N ALA A 262 -18.40 65.77 115.38
CA ALA A 262 -19.35 66.88 115.32
C ALA A 262 -20.79 66.35 115.39
N THR A 263 -21.52 66.78 116.41
CA THR A 263 -22.94 66.52 116.58
C THR A 263 -23.70 67.78 116.17
N ALA A 264 -24.79 67.63 115.42
CA ALA A 264 -25.62 68.78 115.02
C ALA A 264 -26.18 69.53 116.23
N ASN A 265 -26.41 68.80 117.33
CA ASN A 265 -26.95 69.29 118.59
C ASN A 265 -25.97 69.00 119.71
N LYS A 266 -25.66 70.02 120.51
CA LYS A 266 -24.82 69.88 121.70
C LYS A 266 -25.71 69.81 122.93
N TYR A 267 -25.47 68.84 123.80
CA TYR A 267 -26.09 68.80 125.12
C TYR A 267 -25.04 69.05 126.19
N SER A 268 -25.44 69.77 127.23
CA SER A 268 -24.68 69.95 128.46
C SER A 268 -25.63 69.73 129.63
N TYR A 269 -25.28 68.83 130.53
CA TYR A 269 -26.04 68.58 131.74
C TYR A 269 -25.31 69.21 132.92
N ASP A 270 -25.97 70.15 133.59
CA ASP A 270 -25.49 70.71 134.84
C ASP A 270 -26.10 69.92 136.00
N THR A 271 -25.26 69.11 136.66
CA THR A 271 -25.64 68.26 137.78
C THR A 271 -26.07 69.07 139.02
N ALA A 272 -25.59 70.31 139.18
CA ALA A 272 -25.90 71.14 140.34
C ALA A 272 -27.31 71.73 140.25
N THR A 273 -27.74 72.11 139.04
CA THR A 273 -29.07 72.67 138.79
C THR A 273 -30.07 71.64 138.28
N GLN A 274 -29.62 70.42 137.99
CA GLN A 274 -30.41 69.37 137.31
C GLN A 274 -31.00 69.86 135.97
N THR A 275 -30.30 70.77 135.30
CA THR A 275 -30.76 71.37 134.03
C THR A 275 -30.07 70.72 132.85
N LEU A 276 -30.84 70.23 131.88
CA LEU A 276 -30.32 69.82 130.58
C LEU A 276 -30.42 71.00 129.60
N THR A 277 -29.27 71.56 129.23
CA THR A 277 -29.21 72.61 128.22
C THR A 277 -28.95 71.99 126.86
N LEU A 278 -29.92 72.18 125.97
CA LEU A 278 -29.90 71.74 124.59
C LEU A 278 -29.65 72.95 123.70
N THR A 279 -28.54 73.00 122.96
CA THR A 279 -28.22 74.08 122.03
C THR A 279 -28.06 73.56 120.60
N GLY A 280 -28.33 74.42 119.62
CA GLY A 280 -28.33 74.05 118.18
C GLY A 280 -29.72 73.81 117.59
N PHE A 281 -30.80 73.99 118.36
CA PHE A 281 -32.17 73.90 117.86
C PHE A 281 -32.62 75.26 117.32
N SER A 282 -32.84 75.38 116.01
CA SER A 282 -33.65 76.45 115.44
C SER A 282 -35.12 76.06 115.54
N VAL A 283 -35.95 76.87 116.20
CA VAL A 283 -37.40 76.75 116.10
C VAL A 283 -37.79 76.93 114.63
N ALA A 284 -38.52 75.96 114.08
CA ALA A 284 -39.06 76.07 112.73
C ALA A 284 -40.13 77.18 112.73
N GLU A 285 -39.94 78.19 111.88
CA GLU A 285 -41.02 79.11 111.47
C GLU A 285 -41.92 78.44 110.42
#